data_AF-A0A7V2IMV4-F1
#
_entry.id   AF-A0A7V2IMV4-F1
#
_cell.length_a   1.000
_cell.length_b   1.000
_cell.length_c   1.000
_cell.angle_alpha   90.00
_cell.angle_beta   90.00
_cell.angle_gamma   90.00
#
_symmetry.space_group_name_H-M   'P 1'
#
loop_
_entity.id
_entity.type
_entity.pdbx_description
1 polymer ?
#
loop_
_entity_poly.entity_id
_entity_poly.type
_entity_poly.pdbx_seq_one_letter_code
_entity_poly.pdbx_strand_id
1 'polypeptide(L)'
;MSKWIILTLFVLSTGITFADWDVVDAGAVADGKTDCTAAFQKALDEAGAAGGGIVHVPAGRFAVRGNLVVPGGVTLSGTFTAPPTNRHDGRPDLHGSVLLAYAGRGEPDGKPFIRLGGNMATVKGLIVTYPEWKQSDVPPVPYPPCILGRGYDNMAILDCCLINPYEGIRFERAGRQLVRNVYGYPIWRGFYVDECYDIGRLENCHFWPFGVRYQADDPYCKWININGVAFEFARTDWHYVLNTFCFGYGVGYKFSQSERGACNGNFLGIGADSCRRAVLVEQGQPPGILITNGELVGRWSSEDSVCVEIAEGAATKVSLTNCSFWGPIDRCVLARAPRSQFTANACHFVHWDNAQRGSPALDLQAGKAICQGNTFGHGDLHVRIGKDVRSAILIGNQAEDGFRVDNQAGRRTQRLANEADPIAWTEAARMHYRIDVGAEGDGRYLRGFHGPEPDRGKDARASARWTAATSSLVLPVRPNTDYTLTIEAQVPAHATGEEAGLYYQGRRLVPLRTGDGPIRAAFRAGDEPTAIVEVRCEGWVPQKVQPPSRDNRMLGIRVFGLTLQARGAGGEVFDANTGQTP
;
A
#
# COMPACT_ATOMS: atom_id res chain seq x y z
N MET A 1 -88.79 -18.29 -27.90
CA MET A 1 -88.15 -17.13 -27.24
C MET A 1 -87.35 -17.65 -26.05
N SER A 2 -86.02 -17.60 -26.10
CA SER A 2 -85.17 -17.59 -24.90
C SER A 2 -83.82 -17.00 -25.30
N LYS A 3 -83.53 -15.80 -24.80
CA LYS A 3 -82.30 -15.05 -25.06
C LYS A 3 -81.23 -15.52 -24.08
N TRP A 4 -80.11 -16.01 -24.59
CA TRP A 4 -78.89 -16.19 -23.79
C TRP A 4 -78.09 -14.89 -23.85
N ILE A 5 -77.90 -14.25 -22.69
CA ILE A 5 -77.00 -13.12 -22.51
C ILE A 5 -75.61 -13.70 -22.22
N ILE A 6 -74.67 -13.49 -23.13
CA ILE A 6 -73.25 -13.73 -22.90
C ILE A 6 -72.71 -12.51 -22.16
N LEU A 7 -72.31 -12.68 -20.90
CA LEU A 7 -71.63 -11.66 -20.10
C LEU A 7 -70.12 -11.82 -20.32
N THR A 8 -69.54 -10.99 -21.18
CA THR A 8 -68.08 -10.93 -21.38
C THR A 8 -67.44 -10.21 -20.19
N LEU A 9 -66.78 -10.95 -19.32
CA LEU A 9 -66.01 -10.42 -18.19
C LEU A 9 -64.69 -9.83 -18.74
N PHE A 10 -64.61 -8.50 -18.85
CA PHE A 10 -63.34 -7.82 -19.09
C PHE A 10 -62.51 -7.87 -17.80
N VAL A 11 -61.53 -8.78 -17.73
CA VAL A 11 -60.46 -8.69 -16.74
C VAL A 11 -59.56 -7.54 -17.19
N LEU A 12 -59.77 -6.35 -16.62
CA LEU A 12 -58.79 -5.27 -16.66
C LEU A 12 -57.55 -5.77 -15.91
N SER A 13 -56.53 -6.20 -16.65
CA SER A 13 -55.19 -6.30 -16.09
C SER A 13 -54.77 -4.87 -15.73
N THR A 14 -54.88 -4.50 -14.46
CA THR A 14 -54.14 -3.35 -13.94
C THR A 14 -52.66 -3.70 -14.10
N GLY A 15 -52.05 -3.23 -15.18
CA GLY A 15 -50.60 -3.22 -15.28
C GLY A 15 -50.09 -2.49 -14.05
N ILE A 16 -49.29 -3.18 -13.23
CA ILE A 16 -48.50 -2.52 -12.19
C ILE A 16 -47.51 -1.65 -12.95
N THR A 17 -47.88 -0.39 -13.20
CA THR A 17 -46.92 0.62 -13.59
C THR A 17 -46.03 0.80 -12.36
N PHE A 18 -44.79 0.34 -12.43
CA PHE A 18 -43.78 0.78 -11.48
C PHE A 18 -43.73 2.30 -11.61
N ALA A 19 -44.24 3.00 -10.60
CA ALA A 19 -44.14 4.44 -10.58
C ALA A 19 -42.66 4.77 -10.34
N ASP A 20 -42.13 5.65 -11.17
CA ASP A 20 -40.84 6.29 -10.92
C ASP A 20 -41.15 7.61 -10.23
N TRP A 21 -40.42 7.94 -9.16
CA TRP A 21 -40.52 9.23 -8.48
C TRP A 21 -39.33 10.09 -8.85
N ASP A 22 -39.49 11.41 -8.84
CA ASP A 22 -38.39 12.37 -9.00
C ASP A 22 -38.37 13.32 -7.80
N VAL A 23 -37.17 13.58 -7.27
CA VAL A 23 -37.01 14.48 -6.12
C VAL A 23 -37.42 15.93 -6.43
N VAL A 24 -37.30 16.37 -7.69
CA VAL A 24 -37.72 17.71 -8.14
C VAL A 24 -39.24 17.80 -8.19
N ASP A 25 -39.92 16.76 -8.65
CA ASP A 25 -41.40 16.68 -8.59
C ASP A 25 -41.90 16.68 -7.14
N ALA A 26 -41.10 16.14 -6.21
CA ALA A 26 -41.34 16.22 -4.78
C ALA A 26 -40.96 17.58 -4.14
N GLY A 27 -40.41 18.52 -4.92
CA GLY A 27 -40.11 19.89 -4.51
C GLY A 27 -38.63 20.18 -4.21
N ALA A 28 -37.69 19.31 -4.56
CA ALA A 28 -36.27 19.56 -4.41
C ALA A 28 -35.79 20.63 -5.41
N VAL A 29 -34.88 21.51 -4.96
CA VAL A 29 -34.33 22.60 -5.78
C VAL A 29 -32.81 22.43 -5.91
N ALA A 30 -32.33 22.33 -7.15
CA ALA A 30 -30.93 22.06 -7.47
C ALA A 30 -30.01 23.31 -7.42
N ASP A 31 -30.20 24.20 -6.44
CA ASP A 31 -29.47 25.47 -6.31
C ASP A 31 -28.26 25.40 -5.35
N GLY A 32 -28.05 24.24 -4.71
CA GLY A 32 -27.03 24.02 -3.68
C GLY A 32 -27.22 24.78 -2.37
N LYS A 33 -28.38 25.42 -2.16
CA LYS A 33 -28.68 26.31 -1.03
C LYS A 33 -29.95 25.91 -0.28
N THR A 34 -31.02 25.66 -1.04
CA THR A 34 -32.34 25.26 -0.53
C THR A 34 -32.23 23.87 0.11
N ASP A 35 -32.70 23.75 1.35
CA ASP A 35 -32.68 22.47 2.05
C ASP A 35 -33.71 21.50 1.44
N CYS A 36 -33.20 20.50 0.73
CA CYS A 36 -33.98 19.52 0.00
C CYS A 36 -34.31 18.29 0.85
N THR A 37 -33.95 18.27 2.14
CA THR A 37 -34.15 17.10 3.02
C THR A 37 -35.58 16.58 3.00
N ALA A 38 -36.57 17.46 3.19
CA ALA A 38 -37.98 17.07 3.24
C ALA A 38 -38.49 16.56 1.87
N ALA A 39 -38.07 17.19 0.77
CA ALA A 39 -38.46 16.77 -0.59
C ALA A 39 -37.90 15.39 -0.94
N PHE A 40 -36.62 15.14 -0.64
CA PHE A 40 -35.99 13.83 -0.83
C PHE A 40 -36.69 12.75 0.00
N GLN A 41 -36.89 13.01 1.30
CA GLN A 41 -37.52 12.02 2.17
C GLN A 41 -38.97 11.73 1.76
N LYS A 42 -39.72 12.75 1.33
CA LYS A 42 -41.08 12.57 0.80
C LYS A 42 -41.11 11.60 -0.40
N ALA A 43 -40.25 11.82 -1.41
CA ALA A 43 -40.19 10.94 -2.58
C ALA A 43 -39.80 9.49 -2.19
N LEU A 44 -38.85 9.34 -1.26
CA LEU A 44 -38.43 8.04 -0.74
C LEU A 44 -39.56 7.33 0.02
N ASP A 45 -40.28 8.06 0.86
CA ASP A 45 -41.39 7.51 1.65
C ASP A 45 -42.58 7.11 0.76
N GLU A 46 -42.90 7.90 -0.27
CA GLU A 46 -43.93 7.57 -1.27
C GLU A 46 -43.57 6.31 -2.06
N ALA A 47 -42.31 6.19 -2.50
CA ALA A 47 -41.80 4.99 -3.15
C ALA A 47 -41.86 3.75 -2.22
N GLY A 48 -41.49 3.93 -0.96
CA GLY A 48 -41.57 2.87 0.05
C GLY A 48 -43.01 2.43 0.33
N ALA A 49 -43.94 3.38 0.46
CA ALA A 49 -45.36 3.11 0.68
C ALA A 49 -46.01 2.38 -0.51
N ALA A 50 -45.52 2.60 -1.72
CA ALA A 50 -45.93 1.87 -2.93
C ALA A 50 -45.31 0.45 -3.05
N GLY A 51 -44.47 0.03 -2.10
CA GLY A 51 -43.84 -1.29 -2.07
C GLY A 51 -42.47 -1.39 -2.73
N GLY A 52 -41.86 -0.26 -3.11
CA GLY A 52 -40.56 -0.19 -3.76
C GLY A 52 -40.60 0.56 -5.09
N GLY A 53 -39.43 0.75 -5.70
CA GLY A 53 -39.29 1.46 -6.97
C GLY A 53 -38.04 2.35 -7.02
N ILE A 54 -38.00 3.28 -7.98
CA ILE A 54 -36.86 4.16 -8.20
C ILE A 54 -37.25 5.61 -7.88
N VAL A 55 -36.42 6.27 -7.06
CA VAL A 55 -36.45 7.71 -6.85
C VAL A 55 -35.27 8.33 -7.61
N HIS A 56 -35.57 9.02 -8.69
CA HIS A 56 -34.59 9.69 -9.55
C HIS A 56 -34.12 11.00 -8.93
N VAL A 57 -32.81 11.23 -9.03
CA VAL A 57 -32.14 12.48 -8.68
C VAL A 57 -31.49 13.02 -9.95
N PRO A 58 -32.04 14.04 -10.60
CA PRO A 58 -31.44 14.59 -11.81
C PRO A 58 -30.08 15.23 -11.54
N ALA A 59 -29.34 15.54 -12.60
CA ALA A 59 -28.08 16.27 -12.47
C ALA A 59 -28.32 17.64 -11.83
N GLY A 60 -27.53 17.98 -10.82
CA GLY A 60 -27.76 19.17 -10.00
C GLY A 60 -27.05 19.11 -8.67
N ARG A 61 -27.11 20.22 -7.92
CA ARG A 61 -26.51 20.33 -6.57
C ARG A 61 -27.63 20.52 -5.56
N PHE A 62 -27.79 19.59 -4.64
CA PHE A 62 -28.87 19.58 -3.66
C PHE A 62 -28.29 19.73 -2.26
N ALA A 63 -28.65 20.78 -1.54
CA ALA A 63 -28.31 20.88 -0.12
C ALA A 63 -29.23 19.96 0.69
N VAL A 64 -28.65 19.04 1.45
CA VAL A 64 -29.39 18.15 2.35
C VAL A 64 -28.85 18.39 3.75
N ARG A 65 -29.60 19.13 4.56
CA ARG A 65 -29.16 19.54 5.91
C ARG A 65 -29.50 18.52 6.99
N GLY A 66 -30.43 17.61 6.72
CA GLY A 66 -30.76 16.49 7.60
C GLY A 66 -30.18 15.16 7.12
N ASN A 67 -30.87 14.07 7.48
CA ASN A 67 -30.52 12.70 7.15
C ASN A 67 -31.60 12.10 6.26
N LEU A 68 -31.24 11.10 5.44
CA LEU A 68 -32.16 10.39 4.55
C LEU A 68 -32.26 8.91 4.93
N VAL A 69 -33.45 8.34 4.82
CA VAL A 69 -33.68 6.90 4.94
C VAL A 69 -34.23 6.37 3.62
N VAL A 70 -33.51 5.43 3.00
CA VAL A 70 -33.94 4.74 1.77
C VAL A 70 -34.70 3.47 2.17
N PRO A 71 -36.01 3.35 1.91
CA PRO A 71 -36.79 2.17 2.31
C PRO A 71 -36.36 0.88 1.59
N GLY A 72 -36.81 -0.26 2.11
CA GLY A 72 -36.59 -1.55 1.45
C GLY A 72 -37.25 -1.60 0.07
N GLY A 73 -36.58 -2.21 -0.90
CA GLY A 73 -37.03 -2.26 -2.30
C GLY A 73 -36.97 -0.93 -3.06
N VAL A 74 -36.49 0.15 -2.43
CA VAL A 74 -36.35 1.47 -3.07
C VAL A 74 -34.90 1.70 -3.49
N THR A 75 -34.72 2.27 -4.68
CA THR A 75 -33.43 2.76 -5.19
C THR A 75 -33.43 4.29 -5.28
N LEU A 76 -32.53 4.96 -4.55
CA LEU A 76 -32.22 6.37 -4.79
C LEU A 76 -31.17 6.45 -5.91
N SER A 77 -31.58 6.92 -7.10
CA SER A 77 -30.80 6.80 -8.33
C SER A 77 -30.40 8.17 -8.91
N GLY A 78 -29.10 8.46 -8.95
CA GLY A 78 -28.53 9.63 -9.61
C GLY A 78 -27.86 9.34 -10.94
N THR A 79 -27.03 10.29 -11.38
CA THR A 79 -26.44 10.38 -12.73
C THR A 79 -24.91 10.41 -12.75
N PHE A 80 -24.23 10.06 -11.64
CA PHE A 80 -22.75 9.96 -11.60
C PHE A 80 -22.22 8.96 -12.64
N THR A 81 -21.12 9.32 -13.31
CA THR A 81 -20.46 8.48 -14.31
C THR A 81 -18.96 8.28 -14.05
N ALA A 82 -18.24 9.32 -13.62
CA ALA A 82 -16.78 9.26 -13.43
C ALA A 82 -16.31 10.17 -12.29
N PRO A 83 -15.28 9.76 -11.51
CA PRO A 83 -14.75 10.55 -10.41
C PRO A 83 -14.10 11.87 -10.89
N PRO A 84 -14.08 12.92 -10.06
CA PRO A 84 -13.48 14.20 -10.43
C PRO A 84 -11.95 14.12 -10.48
N THR A 85 -11.31 15.01 -11.26
CA THR A 85 -9.85 15.18 -11.28
C THR A 85 -9.45 16.48 -10.59
N ASN A 86 -8.43 16.46 -9.74
CA ASN A 86 -7.94 17.66 -9.03
C ASN A 86 -6.54 18.10 -9.44
N ARG A 87 -5.94 17.45 -10.45
CA ARG A 87 -4.54 17.66 -10.86
C ARG A 87 -4.34 18.73 -11.94
N HIS A 88 -5.42 19.31 -12.48
CA HIS A 88 -5.35 20.21 -13.62
C HIS A 88 -6.09 21.53 -13.38
N ASP A 89 -5.51 22.62 -13.88
CA ASP A 89 -6.15 23.93 -13.93
C ASP A 89 -7.34 23.90 -14.89
N GLY A 90 -8.39 24.69 -14.59
CA GLY A 90 -9.60 24.75 -15.44
C GLY A 90 -10.47 23.49 -15.44
N ARG A 91 -10.28 22.58 -14.47
CA ARG A 91 -11.15 21.40 -14.31
C ARG A 91 -12.64 21.78 -14.14
N PRO A 92 -13.58 20.93 -14.59
CA PRO A 92 -15.00 21.16 -14.34
C PRO A 92 -15.34 20.97 -12.86
N ASP A 93 -16.43 21.61 -12.44
CA ASP A 93 -17.07 21.32 -11.14
C ASP A 93 -17.59 19.87 -11.10
N LEU A 94 -17.94 19.39 -9.90
CA LEU A 94 -18.61 18.10 -9.72
C LEU A 94 -19.89 18.05 -10.58
N HIS A 95 -19.95 17.10 -11.50
CA HIS A 95 -21.02 16.93 -12.47
C HIS A 95 -21.82 15.63 -12.22
N GLY A 96 -23.14 15.69 -12.37
CA GLY A 96 -24.07 14.62 -12.02
C GLY A 96 -24.97 15.02 -10.85
N SER A 97 -25.48 14.03 -10.11
CA SER A 97 -26.36 14.23 -8.96
C SER A 97 -25.54 14.42 -7.68
N VAL A 98 -25.31 15.68 -7.29
CA VAL A 98 -24.44 16.07 -6.18
C VAL A 98 -25.25 16.38 -4.93
N LEU A 99 -25.09 15.58 -3.88
CA LEU A 99 -25.62 15.85 -2.55
C LEU A 99 -24.58 16.57 -1.69
N LEU A 100 -24.96 17.74 -1.19
CA LEU A 100 -24.17 18.54 -0.26
C LEU A 100 -24.64 18.23 1.17
N ALA A 101 -23.88 17.41 1.88
CA ALA A 101 -24.19 16.92 3.21
C ALA A 101 -23.69 17.88 4.31
N TYR A 102 -24.57 18.23 5.25
CA TYR A 102 -24.24 19.11 6.39
C TYR A 102 -24.47 18.45 7.76
N ALA A 103 -25.28 17.39 7.84
CA ALA A 103 -25.67 16.78 9.11
C ALA A 103 -24.49 16.08 9.83
N GLY A 104 -24.46 16.17 11.16
CA GLY A 104 -23.60 15.35 12.02
C GLY A 104 -22.15 15.83 12.18
N ARG A 105 -21.82 17.09 11.81
CA ARG A 105 -20.47 17.63 12.04
C ARG A 105 -20.11 17.58 13.53
N GLY A 106 -19.01 16.91 13.86
CA GLY A 106 -18.53 16.74 15.24
C GLY A 106 -19.24 15.64 16.03
N GLU A 107 -20.14 14.86 15.40
CA GLU A 107 -20.96 13.85 16.07
C GLU A 107 -20.74 12.45 15.46
N PRO A 108 -19.59 11.79 15.68
CA PRO A 108 -19.27 10.52 14.99
C PRO A 108 -20.26 9.37 15.26
N ASP A 109 -20.93 9.38 16.41
CA ASP A 109 -21.95 8.40 16.81
C ASP A 109 -23.39 8.85 16.47
N GLY A 110 -23.53 9.97 15.75
CA GLY A 110 -24.82 10.53 15.34
C GLY A 110 -25.52 9.73 14.24
N LYS A 111 -26.62 10.28 13.73
CA LYS A 111 -27.38 9.65 12.63
C LYS A 111 -26.55 9.68 11.34
N PRO A 112 -26.47 8.56 10.58
CA PRO A 112 -25.76 8.55 9.30
C PRO A 112 -26.40 9.51 8.31
N PHE A 113 -25.63 10.05 7.36
CA PHE A 113 -26.20 10.95 6.35
C PHE A 113 -27.28 10.23 5.53
N ILE A 114 -26.99 9.02 5.03
CA ILE A 114 -27.96 8.13 4.40
C ILE A 114 -28.01 6.79 5.15
N ARG A 115 -29.21 6.33 5.52
CA ARG A 115 -29.46 5.00 6.03
C ARG A 115 -30.18 4.15 4.97
N LEU A 116 -29.65 2.96 4.69
CA LEU A 116 -30.36 1.90 3.97
C LEU A 116 -31.32 1.22 4.96
N GLY A 117 -32.60 1.51 4.81
CA GLY A 117 -33.65 1.29 5.80
C GLY A 117 -34.44 -0.01 5.66
N GLY A 118 -34.06 -0.91 4.75
CA GLY A 118 -34.73 -2.18 4.55
C GLY A 118 -34.00 -3.11 3.59
N ASN A 119 -34.52 -4.33 3.42
CA ASN A 119 -33.98 -5.30 2.46
C ASN A 119 -34.02 -4.70 1.05
N MET A 120 -32.97 -4.92 0.25
CA MET A 120 -32.86 -4.42 -1.13
C MET A 120 -32.83 -2.88 -1.26
N ALA A 121 -32.73 -2.13 -0.16
CA ALA A 121 -32.53 -0.68 -0.21
C ALA A 121 -31.21 -0.37 -0.92
N THR A 122 -31.27 0.52 -1.92
CA THR A 122 -30.14 0.78 -2.82
C THR A 122 -29.88 2.28 -2.98
N VAL A 123 -28.61 2.66 -2.93
CA VAL A 123 -28.14 3.97 -3.39
C VAL A 123 -27.32 3.77 -4.66
N LYS A 124 -27.62 4.54 -5.71
CA LYS A 124 -26.94 4.43 -6.99
C LYS A 124 -26.64 5.81 -7.59
N GLY A 125 -25.48 5.98 -8.22
CA GLY A 125 -25.26 7.11 -9.12
C GLY A 125 -25.09 8.48 -8.44
N LEU A 126 -24.75 8.54 -7.15
CA LEU A 126 -24.65 9.81 -6.42
C LEU A 126 -23.21 10.26 -6.20
N ILE A 127 -23.00 11.58 -6.21
CA ILE A 127 -21.83 12.21 -5.61
C ILE A 127 -22.26 12.77 -4.25
N VAL A 128 -21.55 12.42 -3.18
CA VAL A 128 -21.76 13.04 -1.86
C VAL A 128 -20.50 13.82 -1.47
N THR A 129 -20.67 15.06 -1.02
CA THR A 129 -19.59 15.91 -0.52
C THR A 129 -20.05 16.74 0.67
N TYR A 130 -19.10 17.17 1.51
CA TYR A 130 -19.35 17.89 2.76
C TYR A 130 -18.85 19.33 2.63
N PRO A 131 -19.72 20.34 2.42
CA PRO A 131 -19.28 21.71 2.16
C PRO A 131 -18.53 22.37 3.32
N GLU A 132 -18.73 21.86 4.54
CA GLU A 132 -18.05 22.35 5.75
C GLU A 132 -16.68 21.67 5.98
N TRP A 133 -16.31 20.70 5.14
CA TRP A 133 -14.98 20.10 5.15
C TRP A 133 -13.91 21.14 4.79
N LYS A 134 -12.78 21.11 5.51
CA LYS A 134 -11.63 21.95 5.24
C LYS A 134 -10.35 21.13 5.37
N GLN A 135 -9.46 21.23 4.38
CA GLN A 135 -8.15 20.58 4.44
C GLN A 135 -7.30 21.08 5.63
N SER A 136 -7.55 22.31 6.12
CA SER A 136 -6.84 22.88 7.27
C SER A 136 -7.25 22.27 8.62
N ASP A 137 -8.36 21.53 8.69
CA ASP A 137 -8.82 20.89 9.93
C ASP A 137 -7.97 19.63 10.16
N VAL A 138 -6.90 19.75 10.95
CA VAL A 138 -6.02 18.63 11.32
C VAL A 138 -5.86 18.60 12.85
N PRO A 139 -6.40 17.59 13.57
CA PRO A 139 -7.11 16.42 13.04
C PRO A 139 -8.45 16.78 12.35
N PRO A 140 -8.87 16.04 11.31
CA PRO A 140 -10.14 16.27 10.64
C PRO A 140 -11.34 16.12 11.57
N VAL A 141 -12.36 16.96 11.38
CA VAL A 141 -13.58 16.94 12.19
C VAL A 141 -14.40 15.68 11.89
N PRO A 142 -14.76 14.88 12.91
CA PRO A 142 -15.56 13.67 12.73
C PRO A 142 -16.98 13.94 12.21
N TYR A 143 -17.52 12.97 11.47
CA TYR A 143 -18.92 12.87 11.05
C TYR A 143 -19.38 11.43 11.22
N PRO A 144 -20.69 11.17 11.37
CA PRO A 144 -21.28 9.85 11.22
C PRO A 144 -20.92 9.20 9.87
N PRO A 145 -21.15 7.88 9.73
CA PRO A 145 -21.07 7.22 8.43
C PRO A 145 -21.90 7.96 7.37
N CYS A 146 -21.28 8.19 6.21
CA CYS A 146 -21.98 8.79 5.07
C CYS A 146 -23.12 7.89 4.59
N ILE A 147 -22.88 6.58 4.51
CA ILE A 147 -23.91 5.58 4.20
C ILE A 147 -23.83 4.43 5.20
N LEU A 148 -24.95 4.11 5.85
CA LEU A 148 -25.09 2.99 6.80
C LEU A 148 -26.15 1.98 6.31
N GLY A 149 -25.77 0.72 6.21
CA GLY A 149 -26.70 -0.42 6.14
C GLY A 149 -26.65 -1.24 7.42
N ARG A 150 -27.79 -1.43 8.10
CA ARG A 150 -27.82 -2.17 9.37
C ARG A 150 -29.08 -3.01 9.56
N GLY A 151 -28.92 -4.29 9.88
CA GLY A 151 -30.00 -5.18 10.29
C GLY A 151 -30.90 -5.71 9.17
N TYR A 152 -30.47 -5.59 7.91
CA TYR A 152 -31.20 -6.00 6.72
C TYR A 152 -30.23 -6.63 5.70
N ASP A 153 -30.78 -7.35 4.72
CA ASP A 153 -30.00 -8.06 3.71
C ASP A 153 -30.13 -7.47 2.31
N ASN A 154 -29.20 -7.84 1.44
CA ASN A 154 -29.21 -7.51 0.01
C ASN A 154 -29.23 -6.00 -0.27
N MET A 155 -28.73 -5.19 0.66
CA MET A 155 -28.57 -3.75 0.48
C MET A 155 -27.42 -3.45 -0.49
N ALA A 156 -27.53 -2.40 -1.30
CA ALA A 156 -26.54 -2.09 -2.32
C ALA A 156 -26.13 -0.61 -2.39
N ILE A 157 -24.86 -0.38 -2.73
CA ILE A 157 -24.29 0.93 -3.04
C ILE A 157 -23.54 0.81 -4.35
N LEU A 158 -24.03 1.48 -5.40
CA LEU A 158 -23.61 1.27 -6.78
C LEU A 158 -23.19 2.59 -7.43
N ASP A 159 -22.09 2.61 -8.16
CA ASP A 159 -21.73 3.74 -9.04
C ASP A 159 -21.77 5.10 -8.30
N CYS A 160 -21.08 5.21 -7.16
CA CYS A 160 -21.13 6.41 -6.32
C CYS A 160 -19.74 7.04 -6.15
N CYS A 161 -19.71 8.32 -5.78
CA CYS A 161 -18.47 9.02 -5.43
C CYS A 161 -18.61 9.75 -4.09
N LEU A 162 -17.81 9.36 -3.10
CA LEU A 162 -17.87 9.90 -1.74
C LEU A 162 -16.64 10.78 -1.47
N ILE A 163 -16.81 12.10 -1.61
CA ILE A 163 -15.71 13.06 -1.48
C ILE A 163 -15.60 13.54 -0.04
N ASN A 164 -14.50 13.13 0.61
CA ASN A 164 -14.09 13.52 1.97
C ASN A 164 -15.14 13.29 3.10
N PRO A 165 -15.97 12.22 3.11
CA PRO A 165 -16.68 11.86 4.34
C PRO A 165 -15.69 11.42 5.42
N TYR A 166 -16.00 11.64 6.71
CA TYR A 166 -15.16 11.12 7.78
C TYR A 166 -15.12 9.58 7.78
N GLU A 167 -16.30 8.96 7.76
CA GLU A 167 -16.48 7.55 7.46
C GLU A 167 -17.36 7.38 6.21
N GLY A 168 -16.90 6.61 5.24
CA GLY A 168 -17.60 6.42 3.97
C GLY A 168 -18.82 5.49 4.12
N ILE A 169 -18.55 4.19 4.20
CA ILE A 169 -19.57 3.15 4.14
C ILE A 169 -19.44 2.26 5.36
N ARG A 170 -20.58 1.99 6.02
CA ARG A 170 -20.65 1.07 7.14
C ARG A 170 -21.77 0.05 6.94
N PHE A 171 -21.44 -1.24 7.08
CA PHE A 171 -22.41 -2.34 7.13
C PHE A 171 -22.28 -3.11 8.44
N GLU A 172 -23.41 -3.36 9.09
CA GLU A 172 -23.46 -4.13 10.35
C GLU A 172 -24.71 -5.01 10.39
N ARG A 173 -24.55 -6.31 10.69
CA ARG A 173 -25.67 -7.28 10.66
C ARG A 173 -26.41 -7.20 9.33
N ALA A 174 -25.63 -7.24 8.26
CA ALA A 174 -26.11 -7.09 6.90
C ALA A 174 -25.48 -8.18 6.04
N GLY A 175 -26.29 -9.15 5.61
CA GLY A 175 -25.86 -10.22 4.72
C GLY A 175 -26.05 -9.85 3.25
N ARG A 176 -25.22 -10.42 2.39
CA ARG A 176 -25.33 -10.37 0.92
C ARG A 176 -25.35 -8.95 0.36
N GLN A 177 -24.77 -8.00 1.08
CA GLN A 177 -24.59 -6.63 0.62
C GLN A 177 -23.68 -6.56 -0.60
N LEU A 178 -23.91 -5.56 -1.45
CA LEU A 178 -23.11 -5.29 -2.64
C LEU A 178 -22.67 -3.83 -2.67
N VAL A 179 -21.36 -3.61 -2.64
CA VAL A 179 -20.76 -2.31 -2.90
C VAL A 179 -19.96 -2.43 -4.20
N ARG A 180 -20.33 -1.66 -5.22
CA ARG A 180 -19.72 -1.77 -6.56
C ARG A 180 -19.48 -0.41 -7.20
N ASN A 181 -18.31 -0.23 -7.83
CA ASN A 181 -17.95 0.98 -8.58
C ASN A 181 -18.03 2.25 -7.71
N VAL A 182 -17.60 2.16 -6.44
CA VAL A 182 -17.58 3.31 -5.53
C VAL A 182 -16.20 3.96 -5.52
N TYR A 183 -16.17 5.25 -5.78
CA TYR A 183 -14.99 6.11 -5.76
C TYR A 183 -15.03 7.02 -4.53
N GLY A 184 -13.89 7.56 -4.11
CA GLY A 184 -13.91 8.58 -3.06
C GLY A 184 -12.60 8.77 -2.33
N TYR A 185 -12.61 9.64 -1.32
CA TYR A 185 -11.50 9.77 -0.37
C TYR A 185 -12.00 9.90 1.08
N PRO A 186 -12.59 8.84 1.64
CA PRO A 186 -13.00 8.86 3.04
C PRO A 186 -11.80 9.09 3.99
N ILE A 187 -12.00 9.86 5.06
CA ILE A 187 -10.89 10.44 5.83
C ILE A 187 -10.34 9.45 6.88
N TRP A 188 -11.22 8.91 7.72
CA TRP A 188 -10.85 8.01 8.81
C TRP A 188 -11.08 6.55 8.43
N ARG A 189 -12.24 6.24 7.84
CA ARG A 189 -12.55 4.89 7.39
C ARG A 189 -13.35 4.86 6.10
N GLY A 190 -12.88 4.13 5.09
CA GLY A 190 -13.54 4.07 3.79
C GLY A 190 -14.74 3.12 3.75
N PHE A 191 -14.48 1.86 4.06
CA PHE A 191 -15.48 0.81 4.16
C PHE A 191 -15.27 0.04 5.46
N TYR A 192 -16.37 -0.24 6.16
CA TYR A 192 -16.40 -1.13 7.31
C TYR A 192 -17.52 -2.13 7.20
N VAL A 193 -17.21 -3.39 7.50
CA VAL A 193 -18.20 -4.46 7.66
C VAL A 193 -17.99 -5.22 8.96
N ASP A 194 -19.09 -5.42 9.68
CA ASP A 194 -19.18 -6.34 10.82
C ASP A 194 -20.47 -7.14 10.78
N GLU A 195 -20.47 -8.30 11.43
CA GLU A 195 -21.61 -9.22 11.50
C GLU A 195 -22.24 -9.55 10.12
N CYS A 196 -21.42 -9.76 9.08
CA CYS A 196 -21.88 -10.23 7.76
C CYS A 196 -21.78 -11.76 7.68
N TYR A 197 -22.88 -12.46 7.98
CA TYR A 197 -22.92 -13.93 8.06
C TYR A 197 -23.18 -14.62 6.72
N ASP A 198 -23.66 -13.88 5.73
CA ASP A 198 -23.91 -14.37 4.36
C ASP A 198 -23.14 -13.49 3.35
N ILE A 199 -22.18 -14.09 2.64
CA ILE A 199 -21.29 -13.56 1.60
C ILE A 199 -21.59 -12.13 1.10
N GLY A 200 -20.90 -11.15 1.67
CA GLY A 200 -20.85 -9.76 1.17
C GLY A 200 -19.88 -9.57 0.00
N ARG A 201 -20.09 -8.53 -0.81
CA ARG A 201 -19.29 -8.19 -2.00
C ARG A 201 -18.85 -6.74 -2.02
N LEU A 202 -17.56 -6.52 -2.26
CA LEU A 202 -16.94 -5.22 -2.51
C LEU A 202 -16.15 -5.28 -3.82
N GLU A 203 -16.62 -4.58 -4.84
CA GLU A 203 -16.17 -4.78 -6.22
C GLU A 203 -15.80 -3.44 -6.88
N ASN A 204 -14.64 -3.38 -7.54
CA ASN A 204 -14.21 -2.25 -8.35
C ASN A 204 -14.31 -0.88 -7.64
N CYS A 205 -13.92 -0.83 -6.36
CA CYS A 205 -13.95 0.39 -5.56
C CYS A 205 -12.57 1.04 -5.51
N HIS A 206 -12.51 2.37 -5.64
CA HIS A 206 -11.27 3.12 -5.78
C HIS A 206 -11.25 4.30 -4.80
N PHE A 207 -10.53 4.13 -3.69
CA PHE A 207 -10.34 5.17 -2.68
C PHE A 207 -9.03 5.93 -2.89
N TRP A 208 -9.13 7.06 -3.57
CA TRP A 208 -8.01 7.91 -4.00
C TRP A 208 -8.28 9.36 -3.62
N PRO A 209 -7.26 10.21 -3.39
CA PRO A 209 -7.40 11.61 -2.99
C PRO A 209 -8.09 12.54 -4.01
N PHE A 210 -9.29 12.21 -4.48
CA PHE A 210 -10.05 12.98 -5.46
C PHE A 210 -10.40 14.39 -4.95
N GLY A 211 -10.51 14.55 -3.63
CA GLY A 211 -10.78 15.83 -2.97
C GLY A 211 -9.57 16.75 -2.75
N VAL A 212 -8.33 16.26 -2.86
CA VAL A 212 -7.11 17.03 -2.55
C VAL A 212 -5.91 16.67 -3.43
N ARG A 213 -5.04 17.63 -3.74
CA ARG A 213 -3.76 17.30 -4.36
C ARG A 213 -2.85 16.63 -3.31
N TYR A 214 -2.70 15.32 -3.41
CA TYR A 214 -1.89 14.56 -2.45
C TYR A 214 -0.43 15.03 -2.40
N GLN A 215 0.05 15.27 -1.19
CA GLN A 215 1.45 15.51 -0.86
C GLN A 215 1.73 14.80 0.47
N ALA A 216 2.76 13.95 0.54
CA ALA A 216 3.01 13.11 1.72
C ALA A 216 3.25 13.92 3.01
N ASP A 217 3.77 15.14 2.87
CA ASP A 217 4.10 16.05 3.97
C ASP A 217 3.02 17.11 4.24
N ASP A 218 1.96 17.19 3.42
CA ASP A 218 0.78 18.01 3.74
C ASP A 218 0.13 17.48 5.03
N PRO A 219 -0.17 18.33 6.04
CA PRO A 219 -0.66 17.87 7.34
C PRO A 219 -1.92 17.01 7.26
N TYR A 220 -2.85 17.32 6.36
CA TYR A 220 -4.09 16.57 6.17
C TYR A 220 -3.85 15.21 5.50
N CYS A 221 -3.10 15.20 4.39
CA CYS A 221 -2.71 13.96 3.72
C CYS A 221 -1.92 13.05 4.68
N LYS A 222 -0.97 13.60 5.42
CA LYS A 222 -0.18 12.88 6.42
C LYS A 222 -1.06 12.30 7.53
N TRP A 223 -2.07 13.04 7.99
CA TRP A 223 -2.99 12.52 9.01
C TRP A 223 -3.73 11.27 8.51
N ILE A 224 -4.30 11.29 7.31
CA ILE A 224 -4.99 10.12 6.71
C ILE A 224 -3.99 8.99 6.48
N ASN A 225 -2.80 9.32 5.99
CA ASN A 225 -1.74 8.37 5.67
C ASN A 225 -1.07 7.74 6.91
N ILE A 226 -1.45 8.18 8.12
CA ILE A 226 -1.04 7.58 9.38
C ILE A 226 -2.23 6.91 10.09
N ASN A 227 -3.41 7.54 10.07
CA ASN A 227 -4.55 7.16 10.92
C ASN A 227 -5.73 6.55 10.16
N GLY A 228 -5.82 6.78 8.86
CA GLY A 228 -6.94 6.34 8.03
C GLY A 228 -6.85 4.85 7.66
N VAL A 229 -8.01 4.21 7.54
CA VAL A 229 -8.18 2.83 7.06
C VAL A 229 -9.07 2.83 5.82
N ALA A 230 -8.57 2.37 4.68
CA ALA A 230 -9.38 2.37 3.45
C ALA A 230 -10.49 1.31 3.52
N PHE A 231 -10.14 0.05 3.83
CA PHE A 231 -11.08 -1.06 3.91
C PHE A 231 -10.86 -1.85 5.20
N GLU A 232 -11.88 -1.95 6.05
CA GLU A 232 -11.83 -2.72 7.30
C GLU A 232 -12.89 -3.83 7.31
N PHE A 233 -12.42 -5.05 7.59
CA PHE A 233 -13.24 -6.25 7.68
C PHE A 233 -13.12 -6.82 9.10
N ALA A 234 -14.18 -6.67 9.89
CA ALA A 234 -14.34 -7.32 11.19
C ALA A 234 -15.01 -8.69 10.98
N ARG A 235 -16.11 -9.01 11.68
CA ARG A 235 -16.77 -10.32 11.51
C ARG A 235 -17.48 -10.42 10.16
N THR A 236 -16.95 -11.26 9.27
CA THR A 236 -17.61 -11.59 8.00
C THR A 236 -17.28 -13.01 7.54
N ASP A 237 -18.26 -13.70 6.95
CA ASP A 237 -18.10 -15.02 6.33
C ASP A 237 -17.99 -14.87 4.81
N TRP A 238 -16.91 -15.42 4.27
CA TRP A 238 -16.60 -15.51 2.85
C TRP A 238 -16.76 -14.17 2.13
N HIS A 239 -16.17 -13.09 2.66
CA HIS A 239 -16.29 -11.80 1.98
C HIS A 239 -15.56 -11.86 0.63
N TYR A 240 -16.20 -11.37 -0.43
CA TYR A 240 -15.61 -11.32 -1.76
C TYR A 240 -15.19 -9.89 -2.06
N VAL A 241 -13.89 -9.69 -2.28
CA VAL A 241 -13.32 -8.41 -2.67
C VAL A 241 -12.64 -8.58 -4.01
N LEU A 242 -13.02 -7.74 -4.97
CA LEU A 242 -12.58 -7.85 -6.36
C LEU A 242 -12.15 -6.49 -6.92
N ASN A 243 -10.91 -6.39 -7.38
CA ASN A 243 -10.37 -5.23 -8.11
C ASN A 243 -10.55 -3.89 -7.36
N THR A 244 -10.24 -3.86 -6.06
CA THR A 244 -10.32 -2.65 -5.25
C THR A 244 -8.95 -1.98 -5.14
N PHE A 245 -8.92 -0.66 -5.03
CA PHE A 245 -7.68 0.11 -4.88
C PHE A 245 -7.82 1.20 -3.83
N CYS A 246 -6.75 1.45 -3.07
CA CYS A 246 -6.63 2.64 -2.24
C CYS A 246 -5.25 3.28 -2.36
N PHE A 247 -5.19 4.60 -2.13
CA PHE A 247 -3.93 5.37 -2.15
C PHE A 247 -3.84 6.29 -0.93
N GLY A 248 -2.70 6.27 -0.24
CA GLY A 248 -2.36 7.27 0.76
C GLY A 248 -3.03 7.09 2.12
N TYR A 249 -3.29 5.86 2.56
CA TYR A 249 -3.88 5.54 3.87
C TYR A 249 -2.85 5.00 4.86
N GLY A 250 -3.12 5.10 6.16
CA GLY A 250 -2.32 4.42 7.18
C GLY A 250 -2.38 2.90 7.00
N VAL A 251 -3.61 2.39 6.85
CA VAL A 251 -3.88 0.99 6.52
C VAL A 251 -4.74 0.88 5.26
N GLY A 252 -4.30 0.10 4.28
CA GLY A 252 -5.10 -0.19 3.09
C GLY A 252 -6.23 -1.16 3.42
N TYR A 253 -5.88 -2.41 3.72
CA TYR A 253 -6.81 -3.48 4.10
C TYR A 253 -6.55 -3.93 5.52
N LYS A 254 -7.54 -3.72 6.41
CA LYS A 254 -7.48 -4.12 7.80
C LYS A 254 -8.40 -5.31 8.06
N PHE A 255 -7.83 -6.38 8.61
CA PHE A 255 -8.57 -7.55 9.10
C PHE A 255 -8.57 -7.51 10.62
N SER A 256 -9.65 -6.99 11.19
CA SER A 256 -9.80 -6.77 12.62
C SER A 256 -10.67 -7.85 13.29
N GLN A 257 -10.82 -7.74 14.60
CA GLN A 257 -11.71 -8.59 15.40
C GLN A 257 -12.72 -7.72 16.12
N SER A 258 -14.01 -7.99 15.94
CA SER A 258 -15.08 -7.48 16.80
C SER A 258 -15.40 -8.49 17.90
N GLU A 259 -16.32 -8.13 18.80
CA GLU A 259 -16.87 -9.07 19.81
C GLU A 259 -17.54 -10.30 19.17
N ARG A 260 -17.90 -10.22 17.89
CA ARG A 260 -18.58 -11.27 17.14
C ARG A 260 -17.64 -12.14 16.31
N GLY A 261 -16.34 -11.79 16.27
CA GLY A 261 -15.29 -12.56 15.63
C GLY A 261 -14.56 -11.76 14.55
N ALA A 262 -14.03 -12.47 13.55
CA ALA A 262 -13.13 -11.88 12.55
C ALA A 262 -13.50 -12.32 11.13
N CYS A 263 -12.73 -11.84 10.16
CA CYS A 263 -12.97 -12.06 8.74
C CYS A 263 -12.39 -13.40 8.24
N ASN A 264 -13.08 -14.05 7.30
CA ASN A 264 -12.45 -14.86 6.25
C ASN A 264 -12.97 -14.38 4.88
N GLY A 265 -12.23 -14.68 3.81
CA GLY A 265 -12.68 -14.26 2.49
C GLY A 265 -11.67 -14.44 1.36
N ASN A 266 -12.11 -14.03 0.16
CA ASN A 266 -11.35 -14.01 -1.08
C ASN A 266 -11.11 -12.56 -1.52
N PHE A 267 -9.84 -12.21 -1.69
CA PHE A 267 -9.37 -10.86 -2.02
C PHE A 267 -8.55 -10.94 -3.31
N LEU A 268 -9.19 -10.65 -4.43
CA LEU A 268 -8.63 -10.82 -5.77
C LEU A 268 -8.40 -9.45 -6.42
N GLY A 269 -7.16 -9.16 -6.82
CA GLY A 269 -6.84 -7.90 -7.49
C GLY A 269 -6.88 -6.69 -6.56
N ILE A 270 -6.48 -6.85 -5.29
CA ILE A 270 -6.51 -5.75 -4.32
C ILE A 270 -5.22 -4.91 -4.39
N GLY A 271 -5.37 -3.59 -4.47
CA GLY A 271 -4.26 -2.63 -4.47
C GLY A 271 -4.30 -1.68 -3.28
N ALA A 272 -3.14 -1.45 -2.68
CA ALA A 272 -2.93 -0.46 -1.62
C ALA A 272 -1.59 0.25 -1.85
N ASP A 273 -1.66 1.46 -2.39
CA ASP A 273 -0.51 2.27 -2.73
C ASP A 273 -0.22 3.34 -1.67
N SER A 274 1.06 3.60 -1.42
CA SER A 274 1.57 4.54 -0.44
C SER A 274 0.98 4.32 0.96
N CYS A 275 0.91 3.07 1.44
CA CYS A 275 0.34 2.74 2.75
C CYS A 275 1.42 2.37 3.78
N ARG A 276 1.27 2.80 5.05
CA ARG A 276 2.23 2.40 6.11
C ARG A 276 2.08 0.90 6.38
N ARG A 277 0.85 0.40 6.32
CA ARG A 277 0.48 -1.03 6.23
C ARG A 277 -0.47 -1.22 5.05
N ALA A 278 0.00 -1.81 3.96
CA ALA A 278 -0.90 -2.12 2.84
C ALA A 278 -1.97 -3.13 3.27
N VAL A 279 -1.58 -4.13 4.05
CA VAL A 279 -2.43 -5.13 4.70
C VAL A 279 -2.02 -5.28 6.17
N LEU A 280 -2.99 -5.13 7.07
CA LEU A 280 -2.83 -5.40 8.50
C LEU A 280 -3.80 -6.51 8.92
N VAL A 281 -3.25 -7.63 9.38
CA VAL A 281 -4.01 -8.77 9.92
C VAL A 281 -3.87 -8.77 11.43
N GLU A 282 -4.85 -8.21 12.13
CA GLU A 282 -4.99 -8.33 13.59
C GLU A 282 -5.61 -9.68 13.95
N GLN A 283 -6.58 -10.13 13.14
CA GLN A 283 -7.23 -11.44 13.29
C GLN A 283 -7.81 -11.95 11.97
N GLY A 284 -8.07 -13.27 11.90
CA GLY A 284 -8.98 -13.86 10.92
C GLY A 284 -9.60 -15.15 11.47
N GLN A 285 -10.48 -15.75 10.69
CA GLN A 285 -11.06 -17.06 10.99
C GLN A 285 -10.83 -18.06 9.84
N PRO A 286 -10.95 -19.38 10.05
CA PRO A 286 -10.92 -20.35 8.95
C PRO A 286 -11.95 -20.01 7.86
N PRO A 287 -11.66 -20.23 6.58
CA PRO A 287 -10.44 -20.85 6.03
C PRO A 287 -9.21 -19.92 5.94
N GLY A 288 -9.37 -18.63 6.23
CA GLY A 288 -8.30 -17.64 6.28
C GLY A 288 -8.55 -16.42 5.40
N ILE A 289 -7.49 -15.64 5.22
CA ILE A 289 -7.40 -14.47 4.34
C ILE A 289 -6.65 -14.88 3.08
N LEU A 290 -7.37 -14.94 1.95
CA LEU A 290 -6.85 -15.44 0.68
C LEU A 290 -6.66 -14.27 -0.30
N ILE A 291 -5.43 -13.82 -0.48
CA ILE A 291 -5.08 -12.68 -1.33
C ILE A 291 -4.40 -13.18 -2.61
N THR A 292 -4.94 -12.79 -3.75
CA THR A 292 -4.40 -13.13 -5.08
C THR A 292 -4.29 -11.89 -5.95
N ASN A 293 -3.21 -11.75 -6.72
CA ASN A 293 -2.96 -10.60 -7.60
C ASN A 293 -2.94 -9.25 -6.85
N GLY A 294 -2.29 -9.22 -5.68
CA GLY A 294 -2.22 -8.01 -4.86
C GLY A 294 -1.10 -7.03 -5.28
N GLU A 295 -1.36 -5.74 -5.17
CA GLU A 295 -0.43 -4.63 -5.40
C GLU A 295 -0.18 -3.88 -4.08
N LEU A 296 0.98 -4.08 -3.45
CA LEU A 296 1.20 -3.67 -2.05
C LEU A 296 2.41 -2.74 -1.91
N VAL A 297 2.16 -1.45 -1.69
CA VAL A 297 3.20 -0.41 -1.79
C VAL A 297 3.42 0.33 -0.47
N GLY A 298 4.69 0.49 -0.11
CA GLY A 298 5.11 1.23 1.08
C GLY A 298 4.81 2.73 1.00
N ARG A 299 4.50 3.32 2.16
CA ARG A 299 4.20 4.74 2.34
C ARG A 299 5.35 5.64 1.89
N TRP A 300 5.05 6.59 1.01
CA TRP A 300 6.00 7.62 0.57
C TRP A 300 6.53 8.42 1.77
N SER A 301 7.82 8.77 1.73
CA SER A 301 8.52 9.44 2.82
C SER A 301 8.53 8.68 4.17
N SER A 302 8.27 7.36 4.17
CA SER A 302 8.42 6.50 5.35
C SER A 302 9.65 5.62 5.25
N GLU A 303 10.25 5.33 6.40
CA GLU A 303 11.38 4.39 6.55
C GLU A 303 10.97 3.13 7.32
N ASP A 304 9.69 2.94 7.62
CA ASP A 304 9.18 1.92 8.54
C ASP A 304 7.93 1.20 8.02
N SER A 305 7.65 1.35 6.72
CA SER A 305 6.51 0.69 6.07
C SER A 305 6.68 -0.82 6.09
N VAL A 306 5.59 -1.51 6.39
CA VAL A 306 5.50 -2.97 6.31
C VAL A 306 4.28 -3.29 5.46
N CYS A 307 4.47 -3.86 4.27
CA CYS A 307 3.34 -4.04 3.36
C CYS A 307 2.31 -5.02 3.93
N VAL A 308 2.74 -6.18 4.42
CA VAL A 308 1.85 -7.14 5.09
C VAL A 308 2.32 -7.37 6.52
N GLU A 309 1.52 -6.95 7.48
CA GLU A 309 1.75 -7.23 8.89
C GLU A 309 0.73 -8.25 9.42
N ILE A 310 1.22 -9.37 9.94
CA ILE A 310 0.41 -10.34 10.70
C ILE A 310 0.76 -10.15 12.17
N ALA A 311 -0.16 -9.52 12.90
CA ALA A 311 0.00 -9.17 14.30
C ALA A 311 0.18 -10.43 15.17
N GLU A 312 0.90 -10.28 16.28
CA GLU A 312 1.23 -11.40 17.17
C GLU A 312 0.00 -12.15 17.71
N GLY A 313 -1.10 -11.46 17.97
CA GLY A 313 -2.34 -12.05 18.48
C GLY A 313 -3.14 -12.87 17.46
N ALA A 314 -2.83 -12.74 16.16
CA ALA A 314 -3.60 -13.39 15.10
C ALA A 314 -3.52 -14.93 15.19
N ALA A 315 -4.60 -15.59 14.79
CA ALA A 315 -4.72 -17.04 14.74
C ALA A 315 -5.47 -17.45 13.46
N THR A 316 -4.83 -17.25 12.32
CA THR A 316 -5.45 -17.46 11.01
C THR A 316 -4.46 -17.94 9.95
N LYS A 317 -4.97 -18.36 8.80
CA LYS A 317 -4.17 -18.56 7.59
C LYS A 317 -4.17 -17.26 6.79
N VAL A 318 -3.00 -16.82 6.36
CA VAL A 318 -2.83 -15.71 5.41
C VAL A 318 -2.08 -16.26 4.20
N SER A 319 -2.68 -16.17 3.03
CA SER A 319 -2.10 -16.69 1.78
C SER A 319 -2.03 -15.61 0.73
N LEU A 320 -0.83 -15.41 0.20
CA LEU A 320 -0.54 -14.51 -0.90
C LEU A 320 -0.18 -15.33 -2.13
N THR A 321 -0.85 -15.07 -3.24
CA THR A 321 -0.54 -15.67 -4.55
C THR A 321 -0.37 -14.60 -5.60
N ASN A 322 0.73 -14.61 -6.35
CA ASN A 322 0.96 -13.67 -7.45
C ASN A 322 0.84 -12.19 -7.03
N CYS A 323 1.35 -11.85 -5.85
CA CYS A 323 1.33 -10.47 -5.33
C CYS A 323 2.67 -9.76 -5.59
N SER A 324 2.63 -8.45 -5.83
CA SER A 324 3.81 -7.62 -6.06
C SER A 324 3.94 -6.54 -4.99
N PHE A 325 5.20 -6.25 -4.61
CA PHE A 325 5.56 -5.34 -3.54
C PHE A 325 6.61 -4.35 -4.02
N TRP A 326 6.43 -3.05 -3.75
CA TRP A 326 7.42 -2.03 -4.09
C TRP A 326 7.27 -0.74 -3.27
N GLY A 327 8.15 0.21 -3.54
CA GLY A 327 8.15 1.52 -2.90
C GLY A 327 9.01 1.54 -1.64
N PRO A 328 9.01 2.64 -0.88
CA PRO A 328 9.78 2.76 0.36
C PRO A 328 9.25 1.80 1.44
N ILE A 329 9.89 0.64 1.53
CA ILE A 329 9.53 -0.46 2.41
C ILE A 329 10.67 -0.74 3.38
N ASP A 330 10.36 -0.96 4.65
CA ASP A 330 11.31 -1.54 5.60
C ASP A 330 11.27 -3.08 5.51
N ARG A 331 10.08 -3.68 5.56
CA ARG A 331 9.85 -5.12 5.34
C ARG A 331 8.66 -5.36 4.43
N CYS A 332 8.76 -6.25 3.43
CA CYS A 332 7.59 -6.60 2.63
C CYS A 332 6.55 -7.35 3.49
N VAL A 333 7.00 -8.28 4.33
CA VAL A 333 6.15 -9.05 5.23
C VAL A 333 6.76 -9.13 6.62
N LEU A 334 5.94 -8.91 7.65
CA LEU A 334 6.26 -9.16 9.05
C LEU A 334 5.20 -10.10 9.65
N ALA A 335 5.59 -11.33 9.96
CA ALA A 335 4.70 -12.33 10.52
C ALA A 335 5.10 -12.72 11.94
N ARG A 336 4.32 -12.29 12.94
CA ARG A 336 4.63 -12.48 14.37
C ARG A 336 3.76 -13.51 15.07
N ALA A 337 2.67 -13.94 14.44
CA ALA A 337 1.66 -14.77 15.07
C ALA A 337 2.10 -16.24 15.26
N PRO A 338 2.25 -16.74 16.51
CA PRO A 338 2.63 -18.13 16.77
C PRO A 338 1.56 -19.13 16.34
N ARG A 339 0.28 -18.71 16.30
CA ARG A 339 -0.86 -19.56 15.95
C ARG A 339 -1.29 -19.47 14.48
N SER A 340 -0.65 -18.62 13.69
CA SER A 340 -0.99 -18.43 12.27
C SER A 340 -0.13 -19.25 11.33
N GLN A 341 -0.64 -19.41 10.11
CA GLN A 341 0.12 -19.91 8.96
C GLN A 341 0.20 -18.82 7.88
N PHE A 342 1.42 -18.50 7.46
CA PHE A 342 1.68 -17.62 6.33
C PHE A 342 2.04 -18.43 5.08
N THR A 343 1.61 -17.97 3.91
CA THR A 343 2.04 -18.53 2.62
C THR A 343 2.29 -17.40 1.63
N ALA A 344 3.44 -17.42 0.97
CA ALA A 344 3.74 -16.61 -0.20
C ALA A 344 4.07 -17.53 -1.39
N ASN A 345 3.28 -17.43 -2.44
CA ASN A 345 3.43 -18.22 -3.65
C ASN A 345 3.51 -17.31 -4.88
N ALA A 346 4.54 -17.47 -5.70
CA ALA A 346 4.73 -16.69 -6.94
C ALA A 346 4.68 -15.16 -6.74
N CYS A 347 5.14 -14.66 -5.59
CA CYS A 347 5.16 -13.22 -5.29
C CYS A 347 6.49 -12.58 -5.75
N HIS A 348 6.43 -11.27 -5.99
CA HIS A 348 7.58 -10.44 -6.36
C HIS A 348 7.86 -9.40 -5.28
N PHE A 349 9.05 -9.43 -4.68
CA PHE A 349 9.44 -8.56 -3.57
C PHE A 349 10.60 -7.64 -3.98
N VAL A 350 10.40 -6.31 -3.94
CA VAL A 350 11.48 -5.33 -4.21
C VAL A 350 11.44 -4.14 -3.25
N HIS A 351 12.53 -3.39 -3.20
CA HIS A 351 12.68 -2.09 -2.51
C HIS A 351 12.48 -2.13 -0.98
N TRP A 352 12.67 -3.29 -0.35
CA TRP A 352 12.70 -3.39 1.12
C TRP A 352 14.03 -2.86 1.68
N ASP A 353 14.13 -2.78 3.02
CA ASP A 353 15.26 -2.20 3.73
C ASP A 353 15.64 -0.80 3.24
N ASN A 354 14.63 0.04 2.96
CA ASN A 354 14.86 1.38 2.44
C ASN A 354 15.69 2.28 3.39
N ALA A 355 15.66 1.99 4.69
CA ALA A 355 16.46 2.65 5.71
C ALA A 355 17.86 2.00 5.91
N GLN A 356 18.18 0.92 5.19
CA GLN A 356 19.48 0.24 5.19
C GLN A 356 19.90 -0.27 6.58
N ARG A 357 18.94 -0.83 7.33
CA ARG A 357 19.13 -1.36 8.68
C ARG A 357 19.33 -2.88 8.71
N GLY A 358 19.40 -3.53 7.55
CA GLY A 358 19.47 -4.99 7.44
C GLY A 358 18.12 -5.66 7.66
N SER A 359 17.02 -4.96 7.35
CA SER A 359 15.68 -5.54 7.36
C SER A 359 15.56 -6.62 6.27
N PRO A 360 14.95 -7.79 6.56
CA PRO A 360 14.69 -8.80 5.55
C PRO A 360 13.44 -8.43 4.73
N ALA A 361 13.31 -8.95 3.51
CA ALA A 361 12.04 -8.84 2.77
C ALA A 361 10.90 -9.53 3.55
N LEU A 362 11.13 -10.76 4.00
CA LEU A 362 10.21 -11.53 4.84
C LEU A 362 10.79 -11.75 6.24
N ASP A 363 10.20 -11.12 7.26
CA ASP A 363 10.53 -11.31 8.67
C ASP A 363 9.50 -12.27 9.31
N LEU A 364 9.84 -13.55 9.35
CA LEU A 364 8.97 -14.62 9.85
C LEU A 364 9.39 -14.98 11.27
N GLN A 365 8.75 -14.37 12.26
CA GLN A 365 9.19 -14.44 13.66
C GLN A 365 8.62 -15.66 14.41
N ALA A 366 7.39 -16.07 14.10
CA ALA A 366 6.73 -17.23 14.71
C ALA A 366 5.74 -17.90 13.76
N GLY A 367 5.10 -18.99 14.21
CA GLY A 367 4.03 -19.65 13.46
C GLY A 367 4.54 -20.67 12.44
N LYS A 368 3.83 -20.83 11.33
CA LYS A 368 4.24 -21.68 10.20
C LYS A 368 4.31 -20.85 8.92
N ALA A 369 5.26 -21.17 8.04
CA ALA A 369 5.41 -20.46 6.78
C ALA A 369 5.73 -21.39 5.60
N ILE A 370 5.18 -21.06 4.43
CA ILE A 370 5.58 -21.61 3.13
C ILE A 370 5.91 -20.43 2.21
N CYS A 371 7.12 -20.42 1.65
CA CYS A 371 7.53 -19.44 0.63
C CYS A 371 7.98 -20.21 -0.61
N GLN A 372 7.18 -20.15 -1.67
CA GLN A 372 7.40 -20.95 -2.86
C GLN A 372 7.39 -20.10 -4.14
N GLY A 373 8.36 -20.34 -5.03
CA GLY A 373 8.34 -19.77 -6.38
C GLY A 373 8.41 -18.25 -6.43
N ASN A 374 8.93 -17.59 -5.40
CA ASN A 374 8.96 -16.14 -5.31
C ASN A 374 10.24 -15.57 -5.95
N THR A 375 10.14 -14.34 -6.44
CA THR A 375 11.28 -13.56 -6.93
C THR A 375 11.56 -12.39 -6.00
N PHE A 376 12.84 -12.16 -5.72
CA PHE A 376 13.31 -11.05 -4.91
C PHE A 376 14.24 -10.18 -5.74
N GLY A 377 14.02 -8.86 -5.72
CA GLY A 377 14.98 -7.92 -6.30
C GLY A 377 16.19 -7.70 -5.40
N HIS A 378 16.89 -6.58 -5.63
CA HIS A 378 18.06 -6.21 -4.86
C HIS A 378 17.80 -6.10 -3.35
N GLY A 379 18.66 -6.76 -2.56
CA GLY A 379 18.71 -6.61 -1.10
C GLY A 379 19.59 -7.66 -0.41
N ASP A 380 19.98 -7.37 0.83
CA ASP A 380 20.95 -8.19 1.55
C ASP A 380 20.38 -9.49 2.12
N LEU A 381 19.16 -9.41 2.67
CA LEU A 381 18.50 -10.53 3.34
C LEU A 381 17.08 -10.70 2.81
N HIS A 382 16.79 -11.87 2.23
CA HIS A 382 15.48 -12.13 1.64
C HIS A 382 14.50 -12.65 2.71
N VAL A 383 14.94 -13.62 3.52
CA VAL A 383 14.08 -14.23 4.53
C VAL A 383 14.82 -14.39 5.85
N ARG A 384 14.21 -13.92 6.93
CA ARG A 384 14.57 -14.28 8.30
C ARG A 384 13.54 -15.25 8.85
N ILE A 385 14.01 -16.39 9.35
CA ILE A 385 13.21 -17.38 10.08
C ILE A 385 13.60 -17.31 11.55
N GLY A 386 12.76 -16.71 12.37
CA GLY A 386 12.95 -16.57 13.81
C GLY A 386 12.92 -17.90 14.55
N LYS A 387 13.57 -17.93 15.72
CA LYS A 387 13.68 -19.12 16.59
C LYS A 387 12.33 -19.71 17.02
N ASP A 388 11.25 -18.94 17.01
CA ASP A 388 9.92 -19.35 17.46
C ASP A 388 9.03 -19.86 16.31
N VAL A 389 9.56 -19.90 15.08
CA VAL A 389 8.90 -20.55 13.94
C VAL A 389 8.82 -22.06 14.16
N ARG A 390 7.61 -22.61 14.05
CA ARG A 390 7.31 -24.03 14.27
C ARG A 390 7.60 -24.89 13.03
N SER A 391 7.49 -24.31 11.84
CA SER A 391 7.81 -24.94 10.55
C SER A 391 7.97 -23.88 9.46
N ALA A 392 9.06 -23.95 8.69
CA ALA A 392 9.26 -23.13 7.51
C ALA A 392 9.64 -24.00 6.31
N ILE A 393 9.04 -23.73 5.15
CA ILE A 393 9.32 -24.44 3.90
C ILE A 393 9.62 -23.37 2.83
N LEU A 394 10.84 -23.38 2.31
CA LEU A 394 11.31 -22.43 1.29
C LEU A 394 11.70 -23.20 0.02
N ILE A 395 10.94 -23.06 -1.07
CA ILE A 395 11.11 -23.86 -2.28
C ILE A 395 11.14 -23.00 -3.55
N GLY A 396 12.12 -23.20 -4.43
CA GLY A 396 12.06 -22.62 -5.77
C GLY A 396 12.11 -21.10 -5.83
N ASN A 397 12.76 -20.45 -4.86
CA ASN A 397 12.85 -18.98 -4.82
C ASN A 397 14.11 -18.49 -5.55
N GLN A 398 14.00 -17.34 -6.21
CA GLN A 398 15.06 -16.68 -6.97
C GLN A 398 15.30 -15.26 -6.47
N ALA A 399 16.55 -14.82 -6.53
CA ALA A 399 16.95 -13.47 -6.17
C ALA A 399 18.09 -13.01 -7.08
N GLU A 400 18.18 -11.71 -7.34
CA GLU A 400 19.19 -11.10 -8.24
C GLU A 400 20.62 -11.60 -7.98
N ASP A 401 20.94 -11.88 -6.71
CA ASP A 401 22.27 -12.27 -6.23
C ASP A 401 22.25 -13.60 -5.44
N GLY A 402 21.27 -14.47 -5.70
CA GLY A 402 21.08 -15.72 -4.97
C GLY A 402 20.32 -15.59 -3.66
N PHE A 403 19.63 -16.67 -3.28
CA PHE A 403 18.60 -16.63 -2.24
C PHE A 403 19.15 -16.82 -0.82
N ARG A 404 19.41 -15.70 -0.15
CA ARG A 404 19.92 -15.59 1.23
C ARG A 404 18.83 -15.71 2.32
N VAL A 405 19.10 -16.55 3.32
CA VAL A 405 18.18 -16.85 4.43
C VAL A 405 18.94 -16.86 5.76
N ASP A 406 18.44 -16.11 6.74
CA ASP A 406 18.84 -16.22 8.15
C ASP A 406 17.93 -17.26 8.83
N ASN A 407 18.48 -18.43 9.18
CA ASN A 407 17.73 -19.54 9.76
C ASN A 407 18.03 -19.76 11.24
N GLN A 408 17.20 -19.18 12.10
CA GLN A 408 17.28 -19.34 13.56
C GLN A 408 16.40 -20.48 14.08
N ALA A 409 15.52 -21.04 13.24
CA ALA A 409 14.66 -22.18 13.60
C ALA A 409 15.35 -23.55 13.43
N GLY A 410 16.55 -23.59 12.86
CA GLY A 410 17.36 -24.78 12.68
C GLY A 410 16.68 -25.80 11.77
N ARG A 411 16.59 -27.07 12.23
CA ARG A 411 15.99 -28.19 11.48
C ARG A 411 14.50 -28.04 11.15
N ARG A 412 13.80 -27.06 11.73
CA ARG A 412 12.40 -26.75 11.44
C ARG A 412 12.23 -26.02 10.10
N THR A 413 13.33 -25.60 9.49
CA THR A 413 13.36 -24.96 8.17
C THR A 413 13.84 -25.95 7.12
N GLN A 414 13.00 -26.16 6.10
CA GLN A 414 13.33 -26.96 4.92
C GLN A 414 13.57 -26.03 3.74
N ARG A 415 14.69 -26.22 3.03
CA ARG A 415 15.09 -25.43 1.86
C ARG A 415 15.34 -26.36 0.69
N LEU A 416 14.68 -26.13 -0.44
CA LEU A 416 14.82 -26.98 -1.64
C LEU A 416 14.80 -26.13 -2.91
N ALA A 417 15.71 -26.41 -3.84
CA ALA A 417 15.74 -25.79 -5.18
C ALA A 417 15.66 -24.25 -5.18
N ASN A 418 16.21 -23.58 -4.15
CA ASN A 418 16.34 -22.13 -4.17
C ASN A 418 17.65 -21.75 -4.88
N GLU A 419 17.66 -20.59 -5.52
CA GLU A 419 18.84 -20.07 -6.22
C GLU A 419 20.04 -19.97 -5.28
N ALA A 420 21.16 -20.57 -5.70
CA ALA A 420 22.41 -20.52 -4.97
C ALA A 420 23.04 -19.14 -5.13
N ASP A 421 23.86 -18.72 -4.15
CA ASP A 421 24.74 -17.58 -4.37
C ASP A 421 25.78 -17.99 -5.43
N PRO A 422 25.90 -17.28 -6.57
CA PRO A 422 26.86 -17.63 -7.61
C PRO A 422 28.32 -17.46 -7.16
N ILE A 423 28.57 -16.72 -6.07
CA ILE A 423 29.92 -16.36 -5.63
C ILE A 423 30.36 -17.21 -4.43
N ALA A 424 31.42 -17.98 -4.62
CA ALA A 424 32.10 -18.72 -3.56
C ALA A 424 33.29 -17.94 -3.00
N TRP A 425 33.11 -17.27 -1.86
CA TRP A 425 34.17 -16.50 -1.19
C TRP A 425 35.20 -17.38 -0.46
N THR A 426 36.20 -17.85 -1.21
CA THR A 426 37.36 -18.58 -0.66
C THR A 426 38.29 -17.66 0.15
N GLU A 427 39.14 -18.24 1.00
CA GLU A 427 40.18 -17.49 1.72
C GLU A 427 41.10 -16.70 0.76
N ALA A 428 41.41 -17.26 -0.41
CA ALA A 428 42.23 -16.60 -1.43
C ALA A 428 41.48 -15.44 -2.10
N ALA A 429 40.21 -15.61 -2.48
CA ALA A 429 39.39 -14.56 -3.07
C ALA A 429 39.25 -13.35 -2.12
N ARG A 430 39.17 -13.59 -0.81
CA ARG A 430 39.11 -12.54 0.23
C ARG A 430 40.44 -11.79 0.42
N MET A 431 41.54 -12.23 -0.19
CA MET A 431 42.84 -11.55 -0.09
C MET A 431 42.97 -10.39 -1.07
N HIS A 432 42.42 -10.49 -2.28
CA HIS A 432 42.54 -9.43 -3.28
C HIS A 432 41.41 -9.53 -4.29
N TYR A 433 40.54 -8.53 -4.32
CA TYR A 433 39.41 -8.53 -5.24
C TYR A 433 39.02 -7.12 -5.68
N ARG A 434 38.29 -7.07 -6.79
CA ARG A 434 37.72 -5.87 -7.38
C ARG A 434 36.20 -5.98 -7.45
N ILE A 435 35.52 -4.86 -7.20
CA ILE A 435 34.11 -4.67 -7.50
C ILE A 435 34.02 -3.54 -8.52
N ASP A 436 33.45 -3.81 -9.69
CA ASP A 436 33.07 -2.80 -10.66
C ASP A 436 31.68 -2.26 -10.30
N VAL A 437 31.63 -0.97 -9.93
CA VAL A 437 30.42 -0.34 -9.41
C VAL A 437 29.56 0.18 -10.55
N GLY A 438 28.30 -0.19 -10.53
CA GLY A 438 27.31 0.01 -11.59
C GLY A 438 27.19 -1.17 -12.54
N ALA A 439 28.05 -2.20 -12.43
CA ALA A 439 27.95 -3.43 -13.20
C ALA A 439 27.00 -4.43 -12.52
N GLU A 440 26.60 -5.49 -13.23
CA GLU A 440 25.82 -6.58 -12.66
C GLU A 440 26.57 -7.24 -11.48
N GLY A 441 25.85 -7.64 -10.43
CA GLY A 441 26.43 -8.25 -9.22
C GLY A 441 27.11 -7.28 -8.24
N ASP A 442 27.10 -5.96 -8.49
CA ASP A 442 27.73 -4.99 -7.59
C ASP A 442 26.91 -4.72 -6.32
N GLY A 443 25.58 -4.77 -6.45
CA GLY A 443 24.67 -4.24 -5.45
C GLY A 443 24.80 -4.92 -4.09
N ARG A 444 25.12 -6.21 -4.04
CA ARG A 444 25.37 -6.97 -2.78
C ARG A 444 26.47 -6.38 -1.88
N TYR A 445 27.30 -5.48 -2.42
CA TYR A 445 28.37 -4.82 -1.66
C TYR A 445 28.03 -3.37 -1.29
N LEU A 446 26.88 -2.86 -1.73
CA LEU A 446 26.58 -1.43 -1.75
C LEU A 446 25.25 -1.14 -1.03
N ARG A 447 25.32 -0.42 0.08
CA ARG A 447 24.16 0.05 0.86
C ARG A 447 23.99 1.55 0.76
N GLY A 448 22.77 2.01 0.51
CA GLY A 448 22.46 3.44 0.36
C GLY A 448 23.06 4.08 -0.90
N PHE A 449 23.24 3.30 -1.97
CA PHE A 449 23.63 3.80 -3.29
C PHE A 449 22.40 3.97 -4.18
N HIS A 450 22.41 4.99 -5.03
CA HIS A 450 21.43 5.16 -6.09
C HIS A 450 21.64 4.12 -7.20
N GLY A 451 20.65 4.00 -8.09
CA GLY A 451 20.72 3.10 -9.25
C GLY A 451 21.95 3.34 -10.15
N PRO A 452 22.34 2.34 -10.95
CA PRO A 452 23.48 2.44 -11.84
C PRO A 452 23.25 3.51 -12.90
N GLU A 453 24.29 4.28 -13.20
CA GLU A 453 24.29 5.31 -14.23
C GLU A 453 25.43 5.08 -15.21
N PRO A 454 25.17 5.23 -16.54
CA PRO A 454 26.24 5.17 -17.52
C PRO A 454 27.23 6.31 -17.28
N ASP A 455 28.52 6.05 -17.44
CA ASP A 455 29.50 7.13 -17.45
C ASP A 455 29.43 7.91 -18.76
N ARG A 456 29.14 9.21 -18.68
CA ARG A 456 29.03 10.10 -19.86
C ARG A 456 30.32 10.90 -20.12
N GLY A 457 31.41 10.56 -19.42
CA GLY A 457 32.72 11.22 -19.55
C GLY A 457 33.51 10.83 -20.80
N LYS A 458 34.64 11.52 -21.03
CA LYS A 458 35.55 11.26 -22.17
C LYS A 458 36.30 9.93 -22.06
N ASP A 459 36.47 9.42 -20.84
CA ASP A 459 37.08 8.11 -20.51
C ASP A 459 36.02 7.15 -19.96
N ALA A 460 34.88 7.07 -20.67
CA ALA A 460 33.67 6.38 -20.20
C ALA A 460 33.98 4.98 -19.65
N ARG A 461 33.86 4.83 -18.32
CA ARG A 461 33.80 3.51 -17.68
C ARG A 461 32.42 2.90 -17.95
N ALA A 462 32.29 1.58 -17.83
CA ALA A 462 31.05 0.87 -18.15
C ALA A 462 29.83 1.45 -17.41
N SER A 463 29.98 1.83 -16.14
CA SER A 463 28.92 2.42 -15.31
C SER A 463 29.46 2.95 -13.97
N ALA A 464 28.62 3.62 -13.18
CA ALA A 464 28.92 4.15 -11.85
C ALA A 464 27.64 4.20 -10.99
N ARG A 465 27.77 4.40 -9.67
CA ARG A 465 26.64 4.71 -8.77
C ARG A 465 26.95 5.93 -7.91
N TRP A 466 25.91 6.69 -7.56
CA TRP A 466 26.02 7.75 -6.56
C TRP A 466 25.73 7.22 -5.17
N THR A 467 26.51 7.63 -4.17
CA THR A 467 26.15 7.45 -2.76
C THR A 467 25.03 8.42 -2.37
N ALA A 468 24.32 8.12 -1.28
CA ALA A 468 23.60 9.13 -0.51
C ALA A 468 24.59 9.91 0.38
N ALA A 469 24.07 10.76 1.29
CA ALA A 469 24.88 11.45 2.30
C ALA A 469 25.62 10.47 3.22
N THR A 470 24.99 9.33 3.50
CA THR A 470 25.59 8.20 4.21
C THR A 470 25.29 6.92 3.43
N SER A 471 26.34 6.19 3.09
CA SER A 471 26.28 4.90 2.41
C SER A 471 27.26 3.93 3.05
N SER A 472 27.14 2.64 2.79
CA SER A 472 28.08 1.65 3.31
C SER A 472 28.53 0.67 2.24
N LEU A 473 29.79 0.27 2.35
CA LEU A 473 30.40 -0.82 1.59
C LEU A 473 30.40 -2.06 2.47
N VAL A 474 29.82 -3.14 1.97
CA VAL A 474 29.79 -4.46 2.63
C VAL A 474 30.90 -5.30 2.01
N LEU A 475 32.03 -5.41 2.71
CA LEU A 475 33.27 -5.96 2.16
C LEU A 475 33.57 -7.35 2.74
N PRO A 476 33.55 -8.42 1.93
CA PRO A 476 34.04 -9.73 2.35
C PRO A 476 35.52 -9.68 2.74
N VAL A 477 35.83 -10.07 3.97
CA VAL A 477 37.19 -9.99 4.52
C VAL A 477 37.57 -11.28 5.23
N ARG A 478 38.88 -11.48 5.41
CA ARG A 478 39.39 -12.43 6.38
C ARG A 478 39.41 -11.75 7.75
N PRO A 479 38.92 -12.40 8.81
CA PRO A 479 39.03 -11.88 10.16
C PRO A 479 40.48 -11.49 10.49
N ASN A 480 40.65 -10.43 11.29
CA ASN A 480 41.93 -10.02 11.85
C ASN A 480 43.06 -9.76 10.83
N THR A 481 42.71 -9.35 9.62
CA THR A 481 43.67 -9.11 8.52
C THR A 481 43.76 -7.62 8.17
N ASP A 482 44.97 -7.14 7.86
CA ASP A 482 45.19 -5.75 7.43
C ASP A 482 44.86 -5.60 5.95
N TYR A 483 44.11 -4.56 5.60
CA TYR A 483 43.63 -4.30 4.24
C TYR A 483 43.92 -2.86 3.80
N THR A 484 44.15 -2.70 2.49
CA THR A 484 44.05 -1.42 1.78
C THR A 484 42.80 -1.44 0.90
N LEU A 485 41.87 -0.52 1.17
CA LEU A 485 40.72 -0.23 0.32
C LEU A 485 41.07 0.93 -0.61
N THR A 486 40.85 0.73 -1.91
CA THR A 486 40.95 1.78 -2.93
C THR A 486 39.57 1.97 -3.56
N ILE A 487 39.01 3.17 -3.45
CA ILE A 487 37.73 3.54 -4.06
C ILE A 487 38.02 4.46 -5.23
N GLU A 488 37.66 4.06 -6.44
CA GLU A 488 37.71 4.93 -7.60
C GLU A 488 36.45 5.80 -7.61
N ALA A 489 36.59 7.10 -7.36
CA ALA A 489 35.46 8.00 -7.19
C ALA A 489 35.68 9.39 -7.80
N GLN A 490 34.57 10.06 -8.02
CA GLN A 490 34.50 11.51 -8.20
C GLN A 490 33.85 12.11 -6.95
N VAL A 491 34.54 13.06 -6.34
CA VAL A 491 34.09 13.75 -5.12
C VAL A 491 33.76 15.21 -5.48
N PRO A 492 32.47 15.56 -5.61
CA PRO A 492 32.05 16.95 -5.82
C PRO A 492 32.46 17.85 -4.66
N ALA A 493 32.67 19.14 -4.92
CA ALA A 493 32.94 20.12 -3.87
C ALA A 493 31.83 20.20 -2.81
N HIS A 494 30.58 19.96 -3.22
CA HIS A 494 29.43 19.95 -2.32
C HIS A 494 29.36 18.73 -1.40
N ALA A 495 30.12 17.67 -1.68
CA ALA A 495 30.13 16.43 -0.90
C ALA A 495 31.22 16.42 0.20
N THR A 496 32.03 17.47 0.31
CA THR A 496 33.09 17.57 1.32
C THR A 496 32.63 18.39 2.52
N GLY A 497 33.22 18.11 3.67
CA GLY A 497 32.89 18.74 4.95
C GLY A 497 33.83 18.21 6.05
N GLU A 498 33.70 18.75 7.26
CA GLU A 498 34.56 18.36 8.38
C GLU A 498 34.48 16.85 8.66
N GLU A 499 33.26 16.30 8.66
CA GLU A 499 32.99 14.88 8.92
C GLU A 499 33.03 14.00 7.65
N ALA A 500 33.26 14.56 6.47
CA ALA A 500 33.23 13.81 5.22
C ALA A 500 34.44 12.86 5.12
N GLY A 501 34.22 11.55 5.04
CA GLY A 501 35.30 10.56 5.09
C GLY A 501 34.83 9.12 4.90
N LEU A 502 35.80 8.22 4.81
CA LEU A 502 35.57 6.79 4.99
C LEU A 502 35.70 6.43 6.46
N TYR A 503 34.79 5.63 6.99
CA TYR A 503 34.76 5.22 8.39
C TYR A 503 34.68 3.71 8.53
N TYR A 504 35.36 3.17 9.53
CA TYR A 504 35.24 1.77 9.92
C TYR A 504 35.15 1.69 11.45
N GLN A 505 34.13 1.00 11.96
CA GLN A 505 33.85 0.90 13.40
C GLN A 505 33.82 2.27 14.11
N GLY A 506 33.20 3.26 13.46
CA GLY A 506 33.09 4.63 13.98
C GLY A 506 34.36 5.48 13.86
N ARG A 507 35.51 4.91 13.47
CA ARG A 507 36.76 5.66 13.28
C ARG A 507 36.91 6.12 11.83
N ARG A 508 37.20 7.40 11.63
CA ARG A 508 37.56 7.94 10.31
C ARG A 508 38.90 7.38 9.85
N LEU A 509 38.90 6.72 8.69
CA LEU A 509 40.07 6.17 8.02
C LEU A 509 40.77 7.23 7.17
N VAL A 510 40.01 7.97 6.36
CA VAL A 510 40.54 9.01 5.46
C VAL A 510 39.47 10.09 5.20
N PRO A 511 39.84 11.38 5.12
CA PRO A 511 38.93 12.45 4.72
C PRO A 511 38.59 12.39 3.22
N LEU A 512 37.37 12.76 2.84
CA LEU A 512 37.01 13.00 1.44
C LEU A 512 37.58 14.35 0.98
N ARG A 513 38.25 14.35 -0.18
CA ARG A 513 38.79 15.55 -0.81
C ARG A 513 38.19 15.68 -2.21
N THR A 514 37.85 16.91 -2.59
CA THR A 514 37.29 17.21 -3.90
C THR A 514 38.26 16.81 -5.01
N GLY A 515 37.72 16.20 -6.07
CA GLY A 515 38.47 15.80 -7.25
C GLY A 515 38.05 14.44 -7.80
N ASP A 516 38.64 14.08 -8.93
CA ASP A 516 38.49 12.77 -9.56
C ASP A 516 39.74 11.94 -9.23
N GLY A 517 39.56 10.72 -8.71
CA GLY A 517 40.69 9.83 -8.44
C GLY A 517 40.45 8.84 -7.31
N PRO A 518 41.46 7.98 -7.03
CA PRO A 518 41.34 6.95 -6.03
C PRO A 518 41.41 7.53 -4.61
N ILE A 519 40.43 7.18 -3.77
CA ILE A 519 40.47 7.38 -2.32
C ILE A 519 41.04 6.10 -1.71
N ARG A 520 42.14 6.21 -0.96
CA ARG A 520 42.81 5.05 -0.34
C ARG A 520 42.68 5.10 1.17
N ALA A 521 42.29 3.99 1.78
CA ALA A 521 42.17 3.82 3.22
C ALA A 521 42.78 2.48 3.64
N ALA A 522 43.55 2.49 4.74
CA ALA A 522 44.04 1.27 5.36
C ALA A 522 43.23 1.00 6.64
N PHE A 523 42.86 -0.26 6.87
CA PHE A 523 42.18 -0.69 8.10
C PHE A 523 42.52 -2.15 8.41
N ARG A 524 42.31 -2.55 9.66
CA ARG A 524 42.40 -3.94 10.08
C ARG A 524 40.98 -4.48 10.27
N ALA A 525 40.64 -5.56 9.59
CA ALA A 525 39.35 -6.23 9.75
C ALA A 525 39.21 -6.76 11.18
N GLY A 526 37.98 -6.69 11.73
CA GLY A 526 37.62 -7.31 13.00
C GLY A 526 37.48 -8.83 12.90
N ASP A 527 36.74 -9.42 13.84
CA ASP A 527 36.57 -10.89 13.93
C ASP A 527 35.54 -11.45 12.94
N GLU A 528 34.71 -10.58 12.37
CA GLU A 528 33.67 -10.97 11.42
C GLU A 528 34.22 -11.16 10.00
N PRO A 529 33.66 -12.10 9.21
CA PRO A 529 34.05 -12.34 7.83
C PRO A 529 33.57 -11.24 6.86
N THR A 530 33.12 -10.09 7.38
CA THR A 530 32.61 -8.96 6.63
C THR A 530 32.96 -7.66 7.37
N ALA A 531 33.51 -6.69 6.63
CA ALA A 531 33.78 -5.35 7.10
C ALA A 531 32.77 -4.37 6.49
N ILE A 532 32.12 -3.56 7.34
CA ILE A 532 31.23 -2.49 6.89
C ILE A 532 32.01 -1.18 6.94
N VAL A 533 32.37 -0.65 5.77
CA VAL A 533 33.04 0.66 5.65
C VAL A 533 32.02 1.70 5.22
N GLU A 534 31.78 2.70 6.06
CA GLU A 534 30.84 3.77 5.76
C GLU A 534 31.49 4.86 4.92
N VAL A 535 30.75 5.37 3.94
CA VAL A 535 31.05 6.58 3.19
C VAL A 535 30.14 7.67 3.74
N ARG A 536 30.71 8.64 4.45
CA ARG A 536 29.99 9.80 4.98
C ARG A 536 30.40 11.04 4.19
N CYS A 537 29.43 11.84 3.76
CA CYS A 537 29.65 13.06 3.00
C CYS A 537 28.56 14.09 3.30
N GLU A 538 28.81 15.34 2.91
CA GLU A 538 27.75 16.35 2.90
C GLU A 538 26.76 16.02 1.77
N GLY A 539 25.50 15.79 2.14
CA GLY A 539 24.45 15.51 1.16
C GLY A 539 24.14 16.77 0.35
N TRP A 540 24.04 16.63 -0.97
CA TRP A 540 23.71 17.74 -1.86
C TRP A 540 22.66 17.35 -2.89
N VAL A 541 21.87 18.32 -3.35
CA VAL A 541 20.83 18.10 -4.37
C VAL A 541 21.24 18.85 -5.64
N PRO A 542 21.52 18.16 -6.77
CA PRO A 542 21.99 18.81 -7.98
C PRO A 542 21.09 19.95 -8.45
N GLN A 543 19.77 19.76 -8.45
CA GLN A 543 18.81 20.82 -8.82
C GLN A 543 18.96 22.11 -7.99
N LYS A 544 19.44 22.02 -6.74
CA LYS A 544 19.61 23.19 -5.85
C LYS A 544 20.93 23.93 -6.07
N VAL A 545 21.96 23.25 -6.56
CA VAL A 545 23.33 23.81 -6.70
C VAL A 545 23.79 23.95 -8.15
N GLN A 546 23.10 23.30 -9.09
CA GLN A 546 23.33 23.34 -10.52
C GLN A 546 22.01 23.68 -11.23
N PRO A 547 21.75 24.97 -11.54
CA PRO A 547 20.47 25.43 -12.09
C PRO A 547 19.90 24.68 -13.32
N PRO A 548 20.70 24.14 -14.28
CA PRO A 548 20.13 23.35 -15.37
C PRO A 548 19.76 21.92 -14.98
N SER A 549 20.17 21.43 -13.81
CA SER A 549 19.88 20.07 -13.38
C SER A 549 18.43 19.90 -12.94
N ARG A 550 17.80 18.82 -13.39
CA ARG A 550 16.47 18.37 -12.93
C ARG A 550 16.56 17.26 -11.88
N ASP A 551 17.77 16.88 -11.49
CA ASP A 551 17.98 15.81 -10.51
C ASP A 551 17.74 16.34 -9.09
N ASN A 552 16.68 15.82 -8.48
CA ASN A 552 16.20 16.19 -7.15
C ASN A 552 16.64 15.20 -6.06
N ARG A 553 17.47 14.21 -6.38
CA ARG A 553 17.99 13.26 -5.40
C ARG A 553 19.00 13.93 -4.47
N MET A 554 19.05 13.45 -3.23
CA MET A 554 20.15 13.74 -2.31
C MET A 554 21.34 12.83 -2.66
N LEU A 555 22.39 13.40 -3.22
CA LEU A 555 23.60 12.71 -3.67
C LEU A 555 24.77 12.96 -2.72
N GLY A 556 25.75 12.07 -2.77
CA GLY A 556 27.06 12.19 -2.14
C GLY A 556 28.18 12.19 -3.19
N ILE A 557 29.02 11.15 -3.18
CA ILE A 557 30.09 10.94 -4.16
C ILE A 557 29.66 9.97 -5.26
N ARG A 558 30.31 10.04 -6.42
CA ARG A 558 30.12 9.07 -7.50
C ARG A 558 31.22 8.02 -7.44
N VAL A 559 30.86 6.74 -7.42
CA VAL A 559 31.80 5.61 -7.29
C VAL A 559 31.74 4.75 -8.55
N PHE A 560 32.92 4.38 -9.05
CA PHE A 560 33.09 3.61 -10.28
C PHE A 560 33.63 2.20 -10.04
N GLY A 561 34.41 2.02 -8.98
CA GLY A 561 35.04 0.73 -8.68
C GLY A 561 35.70 0.72 -7.31
N LEU A 562 35.87 -0.47 -6.77
CA LEU A 562 36.49 -0.73 -5.48
C LEU A 562 37.55 -1.82 -5.66
N THR A 563 38.70 -1.65 -5.03
CA THR A 563 39.69 -2.72 -4.90
C THR A 563 40.04 -2.89 -3.43
N LEU A 564 39.90 -4.11 -2.92
CA LEU A 564 40.31 -4.47 -1.58
C LEU A 564 41.51 -5.42 -1.66
N GLN A 565 42.61 -5.06 -1.00
CA GLN A 565 43.85 -5.83 -1.00
C GLN A 565 44.36 -6.06 0.42
N ALA A 566 44.45 -7.31 0.83
CA ALA A 566 45.04 -7.74 2.09
C ALA A 566 46.56 -7.59 2.05
N ARG A 567 47.15 -7.32 3.22
CA ARG A 567 48.60 -7.33 3.39
C ARG A 567 49.14 -8.72 3.06
N GLY A 568 50.08 -8.78 2.11
CA GLY A 568 50.68 -10.04 1.65
C GLY A 568 49.85 -10.79 0.61
N ALA A 569 48.79 -10.18 0.06
CA ALA A 569 48.07 -10.76 -1.08
C ALA A 569 48.96 -10.82 -2.34
N GLY A 570 48.72 -11.84 -3.16
CA GLY A 570 49.35 -11.98 -4.48
C GLY A 570 48.85 -10.94 -5.50
N GLY A 571 49.37 -11.02 -6.72
CA GLY A 571 48.98 -10.11 -7.82
C GLY A 571 47.64 -10.44 -8.47
N GLU A 572 47.12 -11.64 -8.25
CA GLU A 572 45.84 -12.11 -8.78
C GLU A 572 44.68 -11.34 -8.13
N VAL A 573 43.72 -10.88 -8.94
CA VAL A 573 42.57 -10.05 -8.50
C VAL A 573 41.31 -10.83 -8.78
N PHE A 574 40.59 -11.23 -7.73
CA PHE A 574 39.29 -11.87 -7.86
C PHE A 574 38.22 -10.86 -8.31
N ASP A 575 37.41 -11.23 -9.29
CA ASP A 575 36.25 -10.45 -9.71
C ASP A 575 35.07 -10.75 -8.78
N ALA A 576 34.75 -9.79 -7.92
CA ALA A 576 33.68 -9.91 -6.95
C ALA A 576 32.28 -9.73 -7.55
N ASN A 577 32.16 -9.24 -8.79
CA ASN A 577 30.87 -9.16 -9.48
C ASN A 577 30.46 -10.53 -10.01
N THR A 578 31.41 -11.28 -10.59
CA THR A 578 31.13 -12.55 -11.28
C THR A 578 31.53 -13.79 -10.49
N GLY A 579 32.35 -13.63 -9.43
CA GLY A 579 32.89 -14.73 -8.65
C GLY A 579 33.99 -15.53 -9.37
N GLN A 580 34.57 -14.96 -10.42
CA GLN A 580 35.64 -15.58 -11.20
C GLN A 580 36.99 -14.99 -10.85
N THR A 581 38.04 -15.79 -10.97
CA THR A 581 39.41 -15.26 -11.01
C THR A 581 39.82 -15.19 -12.48
N PRO A 582 40.27 -14.02 -12.99
CA PRO A 582 40.64 -13.83 -14.40
C PRO A 582 41.70 -14.81 -14.92
#